data_AF-A0A812VDS7-F1
#
_entry.id   AF-A0A812VDS7-F1
#
_cell.length_a   1.000
_cell.length_b   1.000
_cell.length_c   1.000
_cell.angle_alpha   90.00
_cell.angle_beta   90.00
_cell.angle_gamma   90.00
#
_symmetry.space_group_name_H-M   'P 1'
#
loop_
_entity.id
_entity.type
_entity.pdbx_description
1 polymer ?
#
loop_
_entity_poly.entity_id
_entity_poly.type
_entity_poly.pdbx_seq_one_letter_code
_entity_poly.pdbx_strand_id
1 'polypeptide(L)'
;MFLIENGYFGCPQSLTFEKLLVIAFRDFKAFQRHTGQKCSQTKFVPRFVWKPATHGAHMGHKGHNGKIIAYWLGDCVQKAVARSTEPHREICKWLLQSQAWPTDERLELIAVTMQSLCAWFQEVEKHGRYLTVAAADTIYDHGMKYLRCHLVLCKISMRMMKLHWHIRPKMHAFHHQLKDVRCRRLNTRHFHTFREEDAMRWLKGVAHRSDKKNLEHAVIKYSRYRLLSMRRRMCHLNRNATERNRLKIWGRTRR
;
A
#
# COMPACT_ATOMS: atom_id res chain seq x y z
N MET A 1 9.91 7.52 -13.94
CA MET A 1 9.81 7.72 -15.40
C MET A 1 8.43 8.21 -15.76
N PHE A 2 7.36 7.43 -15.57
CA PHE A 2 5.99 7.79 -15.99
C PHE A 2 5.58 9.27 -15.80
N LEU A 3 5.61 9.84 -14.58
CA LEU A 3 5.20 11.25 -14.40
C LEU A 3 6.14 12.23 -15.16
N ILE A 4 7.46 12.05 -15.09
CA ILE A 4 8.42 12.92 -15.80
C ILE A 4 8.28 12.78 -17.32
N GLU A 5 8.18 11.55 -17.82
CA GLU A 5 8.01 11.25 -19.26
C GLU A 5 6.70 11.84 -19.81
N ASN A 6 5.67 11.90 -18.96
CA ASN A 6 4.41 12.54 -19.27
C ASN A 6 4.43 14.06 -19.01
N GLY A 7 5.61 14.69 -18.90
CA GLY A 7 5.72 16.15 -18.77
C GLY A 7 5.15 16.72 -17.47
N TYR A 8 4.99 15.90 -16.43
CA TYR A 8 4.30 16.30 -15.19
C TYR A 8 5.01 17.42 -14.42
N PHE A 9 6.34 17.45 -14.48
CA PHE A 9 7.15 18.53 -13.89
C PHE A 9 7.39 19.68 -14.88
N GLY A 10 6.84 19.54 -16.07
CA GLY A 10 6.98 20.44 -17.19
C GLY A 10 7.71 19.82 -18.38
N CYS A 11 7.93 20.63 -19.41
CA CYS A 11 8.57 20.24 -20.66
C CYS A 11 10.09 20.29 -20.46
N PRO A 12 10.77 19.14 -20.48
CA PRO A 12 12.22 19.07 -20.28
C PRO A 12 13.01 19.77 -21.40
N GLN A 13 12.36 20.10 -22.53
CA GLN A 13 12.99 20.84 -23.63
C GLN A 13 13.21 22.32 -23.28
N SER A 14 12.42 22.89 -22.36
CA SER A 14 12.45 24.32 -22.02
C SER A 14 13.36 24.66 -20.83
N LEU A 15 13.53 23.72 -19.89
CA LEU A 15 14.23 23.93 -18.63
C LEU A 15 14.96 22.65 -18.22
N THR A 16 16.11 22.80 -17.55
CA THR A 16 16.81 21.65 -16.97
C THR A 16 15.96 20.97 -15.91
N PHE A 17 16.14 19.66 -15.74
CA PHE A 17 15.36 18.88 -14.78
C PHE A 17 15.48 19.41 -13.34
N GLU A 18 16.64 19.91 -12.95
CA GLU A 18 16.88 20.54 -11.65
C GLU A 18 16.02 21.79 -11.46
N LYS A 19 15.89 22.64 -12.49
CA LYS A 19 15.03 23.83 -12.43
C LYS A 19 13.56 23.44 -12.28
N LEU A 20 13.11 22.41 -12.99
CA LEU A 20 11.76 21.87 -12.84
C LEU A 20 11.50 21.37 -11.41
N LEU A 21 12.47 20.69 -10.79
CA LEU A 21 12.36 20.25 -9.40
C LEU A 21 12.29 21.40 -8.39
N VAL A 22 12.98 22.52 -8.65
CA VAL A 22 12.91 23.73 -7.81
C VAL A 22 11.52 24.37 -7.87
N ILE A 23 10.97 24.53 -9.07
CA ILE A 23 9.59 25.03 -9.29
C ILE A 23 8.58 24.12 -8.58
N ALA A 24 8.73 22.81 -8.78
CA ALA A 24 7.88 21.81 -8.16
C ALA A 24 7.94 21.84 -6.64
N PHE A 25 9.13 22.04 -6.07
CA PHE A 25 9.29 22.16 -4.63
C PHE A 25 8.64 23.44 -4.10
N ARG A 26 8.73 24.57 -4.81
CA ARG A 26 8.06 25.81 -4.43
C ARG A 26 6.54 25.65 -4.41
N ASP A 27 5.97 25.04 -5.46
CA ASP A 27 4.54 24.70 -5.53
C ASP A 27 4.13 23.80 -4.36
N PHE A 28 4.94 22.78 -4.06
CA PHE A 28 4.73 21.92 -2.91
C PHE A 28 4.73 22.69 -1.58
N LYS A 29 5.65 23.64 -1.37
CA LYS A 29 5.64 24.49 -0.16
C LYS A 29 4.38 25.35 -0.08
N ALA A 30 3.90 25.88 -1.20
CA ALA A 30 2.64 26.63 -1.25
C ALA A 30 1.45 25.73 -0.86
N PHE A 31 1.38 24.52 -1.41
CA PHE A 31 0.41 23.50 -1.03
C PHE A 31 0.45 23.19 0.48
N GLN A 32 1.64 23.01 1.07
CA GLN A 32 1.77 22.75 2.51
C GLN A 32 1.23 23.88 3.37
N ARG A 33 1.52 25.14 2.99
CA ARG A 33 1.02 26.32 3.72
C ARG A 33 -0.50 26.40 3.65
N HIS A 34 -1.07 26.12 2.49
CA HIS A 34 -2.51 26.19 2.27
C HIS A 34 -3.27 25.06 3.00
N THR A 35 -2.75 23.83 2.97
CA THR A 35 -3.41 22.67 3.59
C THR A 35 -3.05 22.44 5.05
N GLY A 36 -2.06 23.17 5.59
CA GLY A 36 -1.54 22.96 6.94
C GLY A 36 -0.78 21.65 7.14
N GLN A 37 -0.48 20.90 6.05
CA GLN A 37 0.21 19.61 6.13
C GLN A 37 1.70 19.78 6.45
N LYS A 38 2.14 19.18 7.57
CA LYS A 38 3.54 19.17 8.00
C LYS A 38 4.33 18.10 7.24
N CYS A 39 5.35 18.51 6.49
CA CYS A 39 6.32 17.62 5.85
C CYS A 39 7.71 18.26 5.97
N SER A 40 8.69 17.49 6.43
CA SER A 40 10.07 17.95 6.70
C SER A 40 10.97 17.93 5.46
N GLN A 41 10.42 17.64 4.27
CA GLN A 41 11.18 17.67 3.03
C GLN A 41 11.70 19.08 2.76
N THR A 42 13.02 19.21 2.64
CA THR A 42 13.72 20.51 2.47
C THR A 42 14.00 20.88 1.02
N LYS A 43 14.05 19.90 0.12
CA LYS A 43 14.20 20.09 -1.34
C LYS A 43 13.80 18.84 -2.10
N PHE A 44 13.45 18.98 -3.37
CA PHE A 44 13.40 17.85 -4.30
C PHE A 44 14.77 17.70 -4.99
N VAL A 45 15.24 16.47 -5.11
CA VAL A 45 16.51 16.12 -5.75
C VAL A 45 16.26 15.03 -6.79
N PRO A 46 17.05 14.92 -7.87
CA PRO A 46 16.81 13.91 -8.90
C PRO A 46 16.67 12.50 -8.35
N ARG A 47 17.53 12.10 -7.39
CA ARG A 47 17.47 10.80 -6.71
C ARG A 47 16.16 10.51 -5.96
N PHE A 48 15.39 11.54 -5.65
CA PHE A 48 14.09 11.42 -4.98
C PHE A 48 13.03 10.93 -5.96
N VAL A 49 13.09 11.41 -7.20
CA VAL A 49 12.14 11.05 -8.27
C VAL A 49 12.67 9.89 -9.11
N TRP A 50 13.99 9.71 -9.18
CA TRP A 50 14.64 8.69 -9.99
C TRP A 50 15.52 7.78 -9.13
N LYS A 51 15.18 6.49 -9.12
CA LYS A 51 16.10 5.43 -8.72
C LYS A 51 16.55 4.67 -9.97
N PRO A 52 17.83 4.76 -10.38
CA PRO A 52 18.35 4.12 -11.60
C PRO A 52 17.96 2.64 -11.69
N ALA A 53 18.07 1.92 -10.57
CA ALA A 53 17.80 0.48 -10.50
C ALA A 53 16.33 0.06 -10.69
N THR A 54 15.36 0.99 -10.68
CA THR A 54 13.91 0.63 -10.68
C THR A 54 13.13 1.22 -11.84
N HIS A 55 13.79 1.93 -12.78
CA HIS A 55 13.18 2.58 -13.95
C HIS A 55 11.85 3.33 -13.65
N GLY A 56 11.65 3.81 -12.42
CA GLY A 56 10.33 4.20 -11.92
C GLY A 56 10.42 5.36 -10.93
N ALA A 57 9.35 6.16 -10.87
CA ALA A 57 9.23 7.19 -9.85
C ALA A 57 8.96 6.51 -8.50
N HIS A 58 9.98 6.39 -7.65
CA HIS A 58 9.86 5.66 -6.39
C HIS A 58 9.37 6.58 -5.28
N MET A 59 8.09 6.95 -5.31
CA MET A 59 7.47 7.68 -4.20
C MET A 59 7.12 6.67 -3.11
N GLY A 60 8.03 6.49 -2.16
CA GLY A 60 7.79 5.61 -1.03
C GLY A 60 6.67 6.16 -0.16
N HIS A 61 5.45 5.65 -0.32
CA HIS A 61 4.29 5.97 0.53
C HIS A 61 4.43 5.44 1.98
N LYS A 62 5.53 4.77 2.31
CA LYS A 62 5.75 4.20 3.64
C LYS A 62 6.03 5.27 4.71
N GLY A 63 6.71 6.36 4.33
CA GLY A 63 7.03 7.45 5.25
C GLY A 63 6.02 8.59 5.18
N HIS A 64 5.81 9.28 6.30
CA HIS A 64 4.92 10.44 6.43
C HIS A 64 5.10 11.46 5.30
N ASN A 65 6.34 11.92 5.08
CA ASN A 65 6.66 12.87 4.01
C ASN A 65 6.30 12.34 2.62
N GLY A 66 6.53 11.05 2.38
CA GLY A 66 6.25 10.41 1.09
C GLY A 66 4.75 10.36 0.78
N LYS A 67 3.91 10.16 1.81
CA LYS A 67 2.44 10.20 1.66
C LYS A 67 1.95 11.60 1.30
N ILE A 68 2.47 12.62 1.99
CA ILE A 68 2.11 14.02 1.72
C ILE A 68 2.50 14.43 0.31
N ILE A 69 3.71 14.07 -0.13
CA ILE A 69 4.18 14.36 -1.48
C ILE A 69 3.34 13.60 -2.52
N ALA A 70 3.04 12.32 -2.29
CA ALA A 70 2.17 11.55 -3.17
C ALA A 70 0.76 12.14 -3.28
N TYR A 71 0.20 12.60 -2.16
CA TYR A 71 -1.09 13.29 -2.13
C TYR A 71 -1.05 14.58 -2.96
N TRP A 72 -0.04 15.43 -2.75
CA TRP A 72 0.17 16.67 -3.50
C TRP A 72 0.28 16.41 -5.01
N LEU A 73 0.99 15.36 -5.42
CA LEU A 73 1.09 15.02 -6.84
C LEU A 73 -0.24 14.56 -7.42
N GLY A 74 -1.00 13.74 -6.69
CA GLY A 74 -2.34 13.41 -7.15
C GLY A 74 -3.23 14.66 -7.29
N ASP A 75 -3.06 15.64 -6.39
CA ASP A 75 -3.76 16.93 -6.45
C ASP A 75 -3.38 17.77 -7.67
N CYS A 76 -2.09 17.92 -8.03
CA CYS A 76 -1.78 18.67 -9.25
C CYS A 76 -2.24 17.95 -10.52
N VAL A 77 -2.19 16.61 -10.61
CA VAL A 77 -2.76 15.88 -11.76
C VAL A 77 -4.25 16.19 -11.90
N GLN A 78 -5.02 16.05 -10.83
CA GLN A 78 -6.47 16.28 -10.89
C GLN A 78 -6.81 17.72 -11.26
N LYS A 79 -6.10 18.70 -10.71
CA LYS A 79 -6.31 20.11 -11.07
C LYS A 79 -5.99 20.38 -12.53
N ALA A 80 -4.91 19.80 -13.04
CA ALA A 80 -4.57 19.93 -14.44
C ALA A 80 -5.60 19.27 -15.37
N VAL A 81 -6.07 18.06 -15.03
CA VAL A 81 -7.17 17.38 -15.76
C VAL A 81 -8.45 18.21 -15.73
N ALA A 82 -8.80 18.76 -14.57
CA ALA A 82 -9.98 19.62 -14.39
C ALA A 82 -9.81 21.02 -15.00
N ARG A 83 -8.64 21.33 -15.57
CA ARG A 83 -8.26 22.67 -16.05
C ARG A 83 -8.48 23.79 -15.02
N SER A 84 -8.30 23.45 -13.75
CA SER A 84 -8.50 24.36 -12.62
C SER A 84 -7.19 25.03 -12.24
N THR A 85 -7.15 26.37 -12.33
CA THR A 85 -6.03 27.17 -11.81
C THR A 85 -6.30 27.64 -10.39
N GLU A 86 -5.36 27.41 -9.50
CA GLU A 86 -5.31 28.12 -8.21
C GLU A 86 -4.22 29.21 -8.27
N PRO A 87 -4.48 30.42 -7.74
CA PRO A 87 -3.54 31.54 -7.84
C PRO A 87 -2.14 31.22 -7.32
N HIS A 88 -2.05 30.35 -6.31
CA HIS A 88 -0.83 29.98 -5.59
C HIS A 88 -0.14 28.71 -6.12
N ARG A 89 -0.66 28.09 -7.20
CA ARG A 89 -0.11 26.84 -7.76
C ARG A 89 0.58 27.08 -9.09
N GLU A 90 1.90 27.29 -9.03
CA GLU A 90 2.76 27.53 -10.21
C GLU A 90 2.74 26.36 -11.19
N ILE A 91 2.74 25.12 -10.70
CA ILE A 91 2.72 23.94 -11.58
C ILE A 91 1.43 23.88 -12.40
N CYS A 92 0.27 24.13 -11.78
CA CYS A 92 -1.01 24.03 -12.49
C CYS A 92 -1.10 25.07 -13.63
N LYS A 93 -0.62 26.29 -13.40
CA LYS A 93 -0.55 27.32 -14.45
C LYS A 93 0.35 26.89 -15.61
N TRP A 94 1.50 26.32 -15.28
CA TRP A 94 2.48 25.88 -16.25
C TRP A 94 1.93 24.73 -17.12
N LEU A 95 1.29 23.75 -16.48
CA LEU A 95 0.67 22.60 -17.14
C LEU A 95 -0.47 23.01 -18.10
N LEU A 96 -1.20 24.07 -17.77
CA LEU A 96 -2.28 24.60 -18.63
C LEU A 96 -1.76 25.45 -19.79
N GLN A 97 -0.58 26.06 -19.64
CA GLN A 97 0.07 26.82 -20.70
C GLN A 97 0.82 25.93 -21.68
N SER A 98 1.30 24.76 -21.24
CA SER A 98 1.96 23.81 -22.12
C SER A 98 0.95 23.13 -23.04
N GLN A 99 1.09 23.30 -24.37
CA GLN A 99 0.26 22.62 -25.38
C GLN A 99 0.35 21.08 -25.34
N ALA A 100 1.36 20.54 -24.66
CA ALA A 100 1.64 19.10 -24.60
C ALA A 100 1.26 18.50 -23.23
N TRP A 101 0.02 18.70 -22.78
CA TRP A 101 -0.48 17.93 -21.63
C TRP A 101 -0.52 16.45 -22.01
N PRO A 102 -0.04 15.54 -21.14
CA PRO A 102 -0.08 14.11 -21.42
C PRO A 102 -1.52 13.65 -21.65
N THR A 103 -1.75 13.03 -22.81
CA THR A 103 -3.03 12.46 -23.24
C THR A 103 -3.32 11.11 -22.59
N ASP A 104 -2.45 10.64 -21.70
CA ASP A 104 -2.61 9.35 -21.07
C ASP A 104 -3.75 9.37 -20.04
N GLU A 105 -4.88 8.81 -20.44
CA GLU A 105 -6.10 8.67 -19.62
C GLU A 105 -5.86 7.99 -18.26
N ARG A 106 -4.75 7.25 -18.11
CA ARG A 106 -4.41 6.58 -16.85
C ARG A 106 -3.96 7.57 -15.78
N LEU A 107 -3.47 8.75 -16.15
CA LEU A 107 -2.91 9.71 -15.19
C LEU A 107 -3.94 10.12 -14.15
N GLU A 108 -5.16 10.41 -14.58
CA GLU A 108 -6.24 10.75 -13.66
C GLU A 108 -6.52 9.61 -12.68
N LEU A 109 -6.65 8.39 -13.20
CA LEU A 109 -6.92 7.23 -12.38
C LEU A 109 -5.78 6.92 -11.40
N ILE A 110 -4.53 7.14 -11.81
CA ILE A 110 -3.34 7.05 -10.95
C ILE A 110 -3.41 8.09 -9.84
N ALA A 111 -3.74 9.34 -10.17
CA ALA A 111 -3.85 10.42 -9.22
C ALA A 111 -4.93 10.14 -8.16
N VAL A 112 -6.12 9.70 -8.60
CA VAL A 112 -7.22 9.31 -7.71
C VAL A 112 -6.80 8.14 -6.81
N THR A 113 -6.10 7.15 -7.37
CA THR A 113 -5.58 6.00 -6.60
C THR A 113 -4.56 6.44 -5.55
N MET A 114 -3.63 7.34 -5.90
CA MET A 114 -2.62 7.85 -4.98
C MET A 114 -3.23 8.65 -3.84
N GLN A 115 -4.14 9.59 -4.15
CA GLN A 115 -4.80 10.40 -3.14
C GLN A 115 -5.67 9.57 -2.21
N SER A 116 -6.48 8.65 -2.75
CA SER A 116 -7.37 7.81 -1.92
C SER A 116 -6.57 6.96 -0.93
N LEU A 117 -5.43 6.40 -1.36
CA LEU A 117 -4.54 5.68 -0.44
C LEU A 117 -3.92 6.61 0.61
N CYS A 118 -3.48 7.80 0.22
CA CYS A 118 -2.88 8.76 1.15
C CYS A 118 -3.91 9.29 2.15
N ALA A 119 -5.14 9.59 1.72
CA ALA A 119 -6.26 9.99 2.56
C ALA A 119 -6.63 8.86 3.54
N TRP A 120 -6.66 7.61 3.07
CA TRP A 120 -6.85 6.45 3.94
C TRP A 120 -5.80 6.40 5.07
N PHE A 121 -4.52 6.56 4.74
CA PHE A 121 -3.45 6.61 5.75
C PHE A 121 -3.63 7.77 6.72
N GLN A 122 -3.98 8.96 6.23
CA GLN A 122 -4.18 10.14 7.07
C GLN A 122 -5.31 9.93 8.08
N GLU A 123 -6.45 9.41 7.64
CA GLU A 123 -7.58 9.15 8.54
C GLU A 123 -7.25 8.06 9.56
N VAL A 124 -6.61 6.97 9.12
CA VAL A 124 -6.13 5.91 10.02
C VAL A 124 -5.11 6.43 11.04
N GLU A 125 -4.29 7.42 10.68
CA GLU A 125 -3.30 8.01 11.58
C GLU A 125 -3.89 9.04 12.54
N LYS A 126 -4.93 9.75 12.12
CA LYS A 126 -5.63 10.80 12.87
C LYS A 126 -6.45 10.25 14.03
N HIS A 127 -7.12 9.12 13.82
CA HIS A 127 -8.03 8.55 14.82
C HIS A 127 -7.33 7.57 15.77
N GLY A 128 -7.89 7.42 16.97
CA GLY A 128 -7.40 6.49 17.98
C GLY A 128 -7.76 5.02 17.69
N ARG A 129 -7.67 4.18 18.72
CA ARG A 129 -7.96 2.74 18.65
C ARG A 129 -9.41 2.45 18.26
N TYR A 130 -10.35 3.14 18.89
CA TYR A 130 -11.79 2.99 18.66
C TYR A 130 -12.27 4.15 17.78
N LEU A 131 -13.06 3.81 16.77
CA LEU A 131 -13.53 4.77 15.79
C LEU A 131 -14.98 5.14 16.07
N THR A 132 -15.34 6.39 15.80
CA THR A 132 -16.74 6.77 15.62
C THR A 132 -17.26 6.13 14.33
N VAL A 133 -18.58 6.04 14.18
CA VAL A 133 -19.20 5.52 12.93
C VAL A 133 -18.73 6.35 11.72
N ALA A 134 -18.80 7.68 11.83
CA ALA A 134 -18.36 8.59 10.77
C ALA A 134 -16.87 8.43 10.40
N ALA A 135 -15.98 8.21 11.39
CA ALA A 135 -14.57 7.96 11.13
C ALA A 135 -14.35 6.61 10.43
N ALA A 136 -15.05 5.56 10.88
CA ALA A 136 -14.96 4.23 10.29
C ALA A 136 -15.47 4.21 8.83
N ASP A 137 -16.59 4.89 8.54
CA ASP A 137 -17.11 5.01 7.19
C ASP A 137 -16.17 5.83 6.30
N THR A 138 -15.64 6.97 6.77
CA THR A 138 -14.66 7.77 6.01
C THR A 138 -13.41 6.95 5.66
N ILE A 139 -12.84 6.21 6.62
CA ILE A 139 -11.69 5.33 6.37
C ILE A 139 -12.07 4.24 5.37
N TYR A 140 -13.23 3.60 5.53
CA TYR A 140 -13.70 2.57 4.62
C TYR A 140 -13.84 3.09 3.19
N ASP A 141 -14.45 4.25 3.01
CA ASP A 141 -14.72 4.86 1.71
C ASP A 141 -13.44 5.23 0.97
N HIS A 142 -12.47 5.84 1.65
CA HIS A 142 -11.15 6.10 1.07
C HIS A 142 -10.44 4.81 0.65
N GLY A 143 -10.48 3.79 1.50
CA GLY A 143 -9.88 2.48 1.20
C GLY A 143 -10.56 1.77 0.03
N MET A 144 -11.89 1.81 -0.05
CA MET A 144 -12.65 1.21 -1.14
C MET A 144 -12.46 1.97 -2.46
N LYS A 145 -12.37 3.31 -2.40
CA LYS A 145 -12.02 4.14 -3.56
C LYS A 145 -10.66 3.73 -4.12
N TYR A 146 -9.65 3.58 -3.26
CA TYR A 146 -8.34 3.06 -3.63
C TYR A 146 -8.44 1.68 -4.29
N LEU A 147 -9.12 0.72 -3.66
CA LEU A 147 -9.25 -0.64 -4.18
C LEU A 147 -9.88 -0.67 -5.57
N ARG A 148 -10.98 0.06 -5.77
CA ARG A 148 -11.70 0.13 -7.04
C ARG A 148 -10.82 0.73 -8.14
N CYS A 149 -10.18 1.87 -7.88
CA CYS A 149 -9.30 2.50 -8.86
C CYS A 149 -8.08 1.64 -9.17
N HIS A 150 -7.48 1.00 -8.16
CA HIS A 150 -6.35 0.09 -8.36
C HIS A 150 -6.74 -1.13 -9.22
N LEU A 151 -7.93 -1.72 -9.03
CA LEU A 151 -8.40 -2.83 -9.88
C LEU A 151 -8.56 -2.41 -11.34
N VAL A 152 -9.06 -1.21 -11.62
CA VAL A 152 -9.15 -0.68 -12.99
C VAL A 152 -7.75 -0.47 -13.57
N LEU A 153 -6.82 0.10 -12.80
CA LEU A 153 -5.42 0.25 -13.21
C LEU A 153 -4.76 -1.10 -13.53
N CYS A 154 -5.01 -2.14 -12.73
CA CYS A 154 -4.54 -3.50 -13.02
C CYS A 154 -5.06 -4.01 -14.36
N LYS A 155 -6.36 -3.86 -14.65
CA LYS A 155 -6.96 -4.26 -15.93
C LYS A 155 -6.32 -3.54 -17.11
N ILE A 156 -6.08 -2.23 -16.98
CA ILE A 156 -5.41 -1.44 -18.02
C ILE A 156 -3.97 -1.94 -18.23
N SER A 157 -3.22 -2.17 -17.15
CA SER A 157 -1.84 -2.70 -17.25
C SER A 157 -1.79 -4.07 -17.93
N MET A 158 -2.76 -4.95 -17.64
CA MET A 158 -2.86 -6.25 -18.29
C MET A 158 -3.13 -6.11 -19.79
N ARG A 159 -4.06 -5.24 -20.20
CA ARG A 159 -4.35 -4.98 -21.62
C ARG A 159 -3.14 -4.44 -22.37
N MET A 160 -2.34 -3.61 -21.71
CA MET A 160 -1.14 -3.01 -22.30
C MET A 160 0.10 -3.90 -22.24
N MET A 161 0.00 -5.08 -21.60
CA MET A 161 1.13 -5.98 -21.36
C MET A 161 2.36 -5.30 -20.72
N LYS A 162 2.12 -4.21 -19.98
CA LYS A 162 3.17 -3.38 -19.36
C LYS A 162 2.86 -3.17 -17.89
N LEU A 163 3.75 -3.65 -17.02
CA LEU A 163 3.61 -3.47 -15.58
C LEU A 163 4.12 -2.09 -15.18
N HIS A 164 3.20 -1.15 -14.94
CA HIS A 164 3.55 0.22 -14.58
C HIS A 164 3.82 0.41 -13.06
N TRP A 165 3.43 -0.55 -12.23
CA TRP A 165 3.54 -0.49 -10.77
C TRP A 165 4.25 -1.71 -10.19
N HIS A 166 5.25 -1.44 -9.36
CA HIS A 166 5.99 -2.48 -8.63
C HIS A 166 5.30 -2.89 -7.32
N ILE A 167 4.31 -2.12 -6.84
CA ILE A 167 3.61 -2.40 -5.60
C ILE A 167 2.38 -3.26 -5.92
N ARG A 168 2.39 -4.52 -5.47
CA ARG A 168 1.23 -5.42 -5.47
C ARG A 168 0.73 -5.56 -4.03
N PRO A 169 -0.23 -4.72 -3.58
CA PRO A 169 -0.86 -4.97 -2.30
C PRO A 169 -1.53 -6.35 -2.34
N LYS A 170 -1.57 -7.06 -1.22
CA LYS A 170 -2.48 -8.19 -1.06
C LYS A 170 -3.91 -7.63 -0.98
N MET A 171 -4.50 -7.32 -2.13
CA MET A 171 -5.79 -6.63 -2.27
C MET A 171 -6.90 -7.26 -1.44
N HIS A 172 -6.94 -8.59 -1.39
CA HIS A 172 -7.87 -9.36 -0.57
C HIS A 172 -7.72 -9.07 0.94
N ALA A 173 -6.48 -9.05 1.44
CA ALA A 173 -6.23 -8.76 2.86
C ALA A 173 -6.61 -7.31 3.20
N PHE A 174 -6.29 -6.36 2.31
CA PHE A 174 -6.69 -4.96 2.49
C PHE A 174 -8.21 -4.81 2.50
N HIS A 175 -8.94 -5.50 1.61
CA HIS A 175 -10.40 -5.48 1.61
C HIS A 175 -11.01 -6.00 2.92
N HIS A 176 -10.50 -7.10 3.48
CA HIS A 176 -10.95 -7.60 4.79
C HIS A 176 -10.66 -6.60 5.91
N GLN A 177 -9.48 -5.98 5.91
CA GLN A 177 -9.16 -4.92 6.87
C GLN A 177 -10.17 -3.77 6.80
N LEU A 178 -10.58 -3.35 5.60
CA LEU A 178 -11.60 -2.31 5.46
C LEU A 178 -12.95 -2.76 6.01
N LYS A 179 -13.38 -3.99 5.71
CA LYS A 179 -14.62 -4.54 6.28
C LYS A 179 -14.58 -4.56 7.82
N ASP A 180 -13.45 -4.96 8.39
CA ASP A 180 -13.26 -4.99 9.83
C ASP A 180 -13.31 -3.57 10.44
N VAL A 181 -12.68 -2.57 9.80
CA VAL A 181 -12.78 -1.16 10.21
C VAL A 181 -14.24 -0.73 10.30
N ARG A 182 -15.02 -0.99 9.25
CA ARG A 182 -16.41 -0.55 9.16
C ARG A 182 -17.31 -1.28 10.15
N CYS A 183 -17.23 -2.61 10.19
CA CYS A 183 -18.12 -3.42 11.03
C CYS A 183 -17.76 -3.33 12.53
N ARG A 184 -16.47 -3.36 12.86
CA ARG A 184 -16.01 -3.44 14.25
C ARG A 184 -15.65 -2.08 14.83
N ARG A 185 -15.54 -1.04 13.99
CA ARG A 185 -15.12 0.32 14.40
C ARG A 185 -13.78 0.32 15.12
N LEU A 186 -12.90 -0.56 14.67
CA LEU A 186 -11.55 -0.73 15.20
C LEU A 186 -10.54 -0.21 14.18
N ASN A 187 -9.67 0.69 14.60
CA ASN A 187 -8.67 1.27 13.72
C ASN A 187 -7.57 0.25 13.39
N THR A 188 -7.42 -0.09 12.11
CA THR A 188 -6.46 -1.08 11.60
C THR A 188 -5.01 -0.79 11.97
N ARG A 189 -4.63 0.48 12.21
CA ARG A 189 -3.29 0.84 12.72
C ARG A 189 -2.98 0.23 14.09
N HIS A 190 -4.00 -0.10 14.87
CA HIS A 190 -3.80 -0.63 16.22
C HIS A 190 -4.03 -2.14 16.29
N PHE A 191 -4.70 -2.73 15.29
CA PHE A 191 -5.13 -4.13 15.34
C PHE A 191 -4.65 -4.99 14.18
N HIS A 192 -4.48 -4.42 12.98
CA HIS A 192 -4.15 -5.15 11.76
C HIS A 192 -2.74 -4.88 11.24
N THR A 193 -2.14 -3.73 11.53
CA THR A 193 -0.73 -3.50 11.25
C THR A 193 0.11 -4.32 12.22
N PHE A 194 0.57 -5.48 11.76
CA PHE A 194 1.84 -6.06 12.19
C PHE A 194 1.99 -6.42 13.68
N ARG A 195 0.89 -6.62 14.42
CA ARG A 195 0.97 -7.22 15.78
C ARG A 195 1.57 -8.65 15.75
N GLU A 196 1.67 -9.27 14.57
CA GLU A 196 2.36 -10.55 14.37
C GLU A 196 3.69 -10.47 13.61
N GLU A 197 4.10 -9.34 13.02
CA GLU A 197 5.37 -9.30 12.25
C GLU A 197 6.36 -8.27 12.79
N ASP A 198 5.97 -7.00 12.97
CA ASP A 198 6.85 -5.98 13.56
C ASP A 198 6.88 -6.09 15.08
N ALA A 199 5.74 -6.34 15.73
CA ALA A 199 5.74 -6.68 17.16
C ALA A 199 6.49 -7.99 17.39
N MET A 200 6.43 -8.96 16.47
CA MET A 200 7.28 -10.16 16.52
C MET A 200 8.75 -9.83 16.35
N ARG A 201 9.15 -8.84 15.53
CA ARG A 201 10.54 -8.41 15.45
C ARG A 201 11.03 -7.84 16.78
N TRP A 202 10.24 -6.99 17.44
CA TRP A 202 10.57 -6.45 18.76
C TRP A 202 10.53 -7.53 19.84
N LEU A 203 9.52 -8.41 19.83
CA LEU A 203 9.39 -9.52 20.76
C LEU A 203 10.55 -10.52 20.58
N LYS A 204 10.95 -10.83 19.34
CA LYS A 204 12.17 -11.61 19.03
C LYS A 204 13.42 -10.89 19.51
N GLY A 205 13.50 -9.57 19.32
CA GLY A 205 14.63 -8.76 19.78
C GLY A 205 14.74 -8.65 21.31
N VAL A 206 13.62 -8.69 22.02
CA VAL A 206 13.56 -8.79 23.49
C VAL A 206 13.88 -10.22 23.92
N ALA A 207 13.23 -11.22 23.32
CA ALA A 207 13.44 -12.64 23.61
C ALA A 207 14.90 -13.09 23.38
N HIS A 208 15.56 -12.65 22.29
CA HIS A 208 16.99 -12.91 22.06
C HIS A 208 17.90 -12.26 23.11
N ARG A 209 17.48 -11.13 23.70
CA ARG A 209 18.27 -10.43 24.73
C ARG A 209 18.03 -11.01 26.12
N SER A 210 16.81 -11.44 26.42
CA SER A 210 16.44 -12.04 27.71
C SER A 210 16.77 -13.52 27.79
N ASP A 211 16.76 -14.24 26.66
CA ASP A 211 17.05 -15.67 26.60
C ASP A 211 18.22 -15.92 25.65
N LYS A 212 19.43 -16.09 26.21
CA LYS A 212 20.68 -16.26 25.45
C LYS A 212 20.74 -17.59 24.68
N LYS A 213 19.79 -18.52 24.89
CA LYS A 213 19.79 -19.84 24.24
C LYS A 213 18.78 -19.87 23.10
N ASN A 214 19.28 -19.85 21.87
CA ASN A 214 18.65 -20.23 20.59
C ASN A 214 17.14 -20.52 20.64
N LEU A 215 16.33 -19.50 20.93
CA LEU A 215 14.88 -19.64 21.04
C LEU A 215 14.29 -20.13 19.71
N GLU A 216 14.86 -19.70 18.59
CA GLU A 216 14.54 -20.20 17.25
C GLU A 216 14.78 -21.71 17.12
N HIS A 217 15.89 -22.23 17.67
CA HIS A 217 16.17 -23.67 17.68
C HIS A 217 15.16 -24.43 18.55
N ALA A 218 14.76 -23.88 19.69
CA ALA A 218 13.72 -24.47 20.53
C ALA A 218 12.36 -24.49 19.81
N VAL A 219 11.95 -23.37 19.18
CA VAL A 219 10.71 -23.27 18.41
C VAL A 219 10.70 -24.25 17.23
N ILE A 220 11.80 -24.36 16.49
CA ILE A 220 11.96 -25.33 15.40
C ILE A 220 11.88 -26.76 15.93
N LYS A 221 12.55 -27.06 17.05
CA LYS A 221 12.53 -28.39 17.70
C LYS A 221 11.11 -28.77 18.15
N TYR A 222 10.37 -27.86 18.79
CA TYR A 222 8.98 -28.09 19.20
C TYR A 222 8.02 -28.23 18.01
N SER A 223 8.20 -27.41 16.97
CA SER A 223 7.40 -27.53 15.74
C SER A 223 7.61 -28.87 15.05
N ARG A 224 8.86 -29.36 14.99
CA ARG A 224 9.18 -30.72 14.51
C ARG A 224 8.51 -31.79 15.36
N TYR A 225 8.58 -31.70 16.69
CA TYR A 225 7.90 -32.66 17.57
C TYR A 225 6.38 -32.67 17.37
N ARG A 226 5.75 -31.51 17.19
CA ARG A 226 4.31 -31.40 16.90
C ARG A 226 3.94 -32.07 15.58
N LEU A 227 4.73 -31.87 14.52
CA LEU A 227 4.50 -32.52 13.23
C LEU A 227 4.67 -34.05 13.33
N LEU A 228 5.66 -34.53 14.07
CA LEU A 228 5.88 -35.96 14.31
C LEU A 228 4.74 -36.58 15.13
N SER A 229 4.23 -35.90 16.16
CA SER A 229 3.11 -36.39 16.96
C SER A 229 1.82 -36.43 16.14
N MET A 230 1.57 -35.42 15.30
CA MET A 230 0.46 -35.43 14.33
C MET A 230 0.56 -36.59 13.35
N ARG A 231 1.75 -36.86 12.78
CA ARG A 231 1.96 -37.99 11.86
C ARG A 231 1.64 -39.32 12.55
N ARG A 232 2.07 -39.53 13.79
CA ARG A 232 1.75 -40.74 14.58
C ARG A 232 0.25 -40.89 14.81
N ARG A 233 -0.44 -39.80 15.17
CA ARG A 233 -1.91 -39.79 15.33
C ARG A 233 -2.63 -40.13 14.03
N MET A 234 -2.20 -39.57 12.90
CA MET A 234 -2.75 -39.87 11.59
C MET A 234 -2.54 -41.35 11.20
N CYS A 235 -1.36 -41.93 11.46
CA CYS A 235 -1.12 -43.35 11.23
C CYS A 235 -2.05 -44.24 12.07
N HIS A 236 -2.29 -43.88 13.33
CA HIS A 236 -3.21 -44.62 14.20
C HIS A 236 -4.66 -44.53 13.68
N LEU A 237 -5.13 -43.34 13.31
CA LEU A 237 -6.46 -43.15 12.72
C LEU A 237 -6.64 -43.96 11.42
N ASN A 238 -5.61 -44.00 10.56
CA ASN A 238 -5.63 -44.76 9.32
C ASN A 238 -5.68 -46.27 9.55
N ARG A 239 -4.96 -46.81 10.55
CA ARG A 239 -5.06 -48.23 10.93
C ARG A 239 -6.47 -48.59 11.38
N ASN A 240 -7.06 -47.79 12.26
CA ASN A 240 -8.41 -48.02 12.77
C ASN A 240 -9.47 -47.86 11.65
N ALA A 241 -9.22 -47.05 10.62
CA ALA A 241 -10.09 -46.95 9.44
C ALA A 241 -9.99 -48.21 8.57
N THR A 242 -8.78 -48.72 8.32
CA THR A 242 -8.55 -49.95 7.57
C THR A 242 -9.19 -51.16 8.26
N GLU A 243 -9.06 -51.29 9.58
CA GLU A 243 -9.71 -52.37 10.35
C GLU A 243 -11.24 -52.29 10.26
N ARG A 244 -11.82 -51.10 10.42
CA ARG A 244 -13.27 -50.90 10.24
C ARG A 244 -13.74 -51.27 8.84
N ASN A 245 -12.96 -50.97 7.81
CA ASN A 245 -13.28 -51.36 6.44
C ASN A 245 -13.17 -52.88 6.23
N ARG A 246 -12.17 -53.55 6.83
CA ARG A 246 -12.05 -55.02 6.79
C ARG A 246 -13.25 -55.70 7.45
N LEU A 247 -13.67 -55.23 8.63
CA LEU A 247 -14.85 -55.76 9.33
C LEU A 247 -16.15 -55.55 8.53
N LYS A 248 -16.30 -54.40 7.84
CA LYS A 248 -17.44 -54.17 6.94
C LYS A 248 -17.47 -55.12 5.74
N ILE A 249 -16.30 -55.45 5.17
CA ILE A 249 -16.20 -56.41 4.06
C ILE A 249 -16.58 -57.81 4.55
N TRP A 250 -16.03 -58.25 5.68
CA TRP A 250 -16.34 -59.55 6.29
C TRP A 250 -17.81 -59.73 6.68
N GLY A 251 -18.47 -58.66 7.15
CA GLY A 251 -19.90 -58.69 7.47
C GLY A 251 -20.82 -58.79 6.24
N ARG A 252 -20.33 -58.46 5.04
CA ARG A 252 -21.08 -58.60 3.78
C ARG A 252 -20.94 -59.97 3.14
N THR A 253 -19.82 -60.66 3.33
CA THR A 253 -19.60 -62.02 2.80
C THR A 253 -20.30 -63.14 3.58
N ARG A 254 -20.90 -62.82 4.73
CA ARG A 254 -21.65 -63.78 5.57
C ARG A 254 -23.18 -63.66 5.45
N ARG A 255 -23.68 -62.89 4.48
CA ARG A 255 -25.09 -62.88 4.06
C ARG A 255 -25.17 -63.45 2.66
#